data_AF-A0A4R5BTT5-F1
#
_entry.id   AF-A0A4R5BTT5-F1
#
_cell.length_a   1.000
_cell.length_b   1.000
_cell.length_c   1.000
_cell.angle_alpha   90.00
_cell.angle_beta   90.00
_cell.angle_gamma   90.00
#
_symmetry.space_group_name_H-M   'P 1'
#
loop_
_entity.id
_entity.type
_entity.pdbx_description
1 polymer ?
#
loop_
_entity_poly.entity_id
_entity_poly.type
_entity_poly.pdbx_seq_one_letter_code
_entity_poly.pdbx_strand_id
1 'polypeptide(L)'
;MADGSQKPIDQVKVGDKVVATDPATGETSAEPVSQTISTKGEKNLVQIAIDTGASALAPPSETKHPAASLKLDRPGKSKSGMVTATDTHPFWVAGDIGRWVKAADLKPGMWLRTSAGTYVQVTATKHSTAHRQRVHNLTIATTHTYYVLAGSAAVLAHNTNGCGWVRYGTTKLSRVAIQHRRQAGISSGQNVAVYSVELPNGRMANLAFANTVRGPHSEAHADDFIDEPGIDPSAVKAVYSERNFCDSPGHECAARMSRYTGATLSWSFEKWQNARSGIRAVVFG
;
A
#
# COMPACT_ATOMS: atom_id res chain seq x y z
N MET A 1 -4.79 19.53 -0.50
CA MET A 1 -6.13 19.34 0.09
C MET A 1 -7.16 19.27 -1.04
N ALA A 2 -8.35 18.73 -0.79
CA ALA A 2 -9.39 18.59 -1.82
C ALA A 2 -9.92 19.94 -2.35
N ASP A 3 -9.81 21.01 -1.56
CA ASP A 3 -10.15 22.39 -1.94
C ASP A 3 -9.03 23.12 -2.70
N GLY A 4 -7.96 22.41 -3.06
CA GLY A 4 -6.78 22.98 -3.72
C GLY A 4 -5.77 23.65 -2.78
N SER A 5 -6.10 23.84 -1.49
CA SER A 5 -5.16 24.38 -0.51
C SER A 5 -4.06 23.38 -0.16
N GLN A 6 -3.00 23.87 0.49
CA GLN A 6 -1.91 23.05 1.01
C GLN A 6 -1.91 23.12 2.53
N LYS A 7 -1.70 21.96 3.16
CA LYS A 7 -1.63 21.87 4.62
C LYS A 7 -0.47 20.95 5.02
N PRO A 8 0.39 21.35 5.97
CA PRO A 8 1.37 20.45 6.56
C PRO A 8 0.70 19.19 7.09
N ILE A 9 1.30 18.02 6.85
CA ILE A 9 0.68 16.73 7.19
C ILE A 9 0.44 16.56 8.70
N ASP A 10 1.21 17.25 9.54
CA ASP A 10 1.04 17.28 11.00
C ASP A 10 -0.11 18.18 11.48
N GLN A 11 -0.66 19.02 10.60
CA GLN A 11 -1.81 19.88 10.87
C GLN A 11 -3.12 19.35 10.28
N VAL A 12 -3.05 18.34 9.42
CA VAL A 12 -4.24 17.66 8.88
C VAL A 12 -5.01 16.99 10.01
N LYS A 13 -6.33 17.10 10.00
CA LYS A 13 -7.23 16.57 11.03
C LYS A 13 -8.19 15.54 10.46
N VAL A 14 -8.73 14.69 11.33
CA VAL A 14 -9.86 13.81 10.98
C VAL A 14 -11.01 14.65 10.46
N GLY A 15 -11.62 14.22 9.35
CA GLY A 15 -12.67 14.93 8.64
C GLY A 15 -12.19 15.91 7.56
N ASP A 16 -10.91 16.31 7.58
CA ASP A 16 -10.34 17.08 6.46
C ASP A 16 -10.43 16.25 5.17
N LYS A 17 -10.76 16.90 4.05
CA LYS A 17 -10.80 16.22 2.75
C LYS A 17 -9.48 16.36 2.01
N VAL A 18 -8.92 15.24 1.57
CA VAL A 18 -7.73 15.18 0.71
C VAL A 18 -8.11 14.74 -0.68
N VAL A 19 -7.27 15.07 -1.67
CA VAL A 19 -7.36 14.46 -2.99
C VAL A 19 -6.80 13.05 -2.87
N ALA A 20 -7.56 12.06 -3.32
CA ALA A 20 -7.17 10.67 -3.38
C ALA A 20 -7.46 10.13 -4.78
N THR A 21 -6.67 9.17 -5.22
CA THR A 21 -6.84 8.54 -6.53
C THR A 21 -6.77 7.03 -6.38
N ASP A 22 -7.76 6.34 -6.93
CA ASP A 22 -7.69 4.91 -7.11
C ASP A 22 -6.70 4.61 -8.25
N PRO A 23 -5.57 3.94 -7.96
CA PRO A 23 -4.58 3.65 -8.98
C PRO A 23 -5.04 2.61 -10.02
N ALA A 24 -6.05 1.79 -9.72
CA ALA A 24 -6.59 0.79 -10.64
C ALA A 24 -7.52 1.40 -11.68
N THR A 25 -8.38 2.33 -11.28
CA THR A 25 -9.33 3.00 -12.18
C THR A 25 -8.81 4.34 -12.71
N GLY A 26 -7.85 4.94 -12.01
CA GLY A 26 -7.39 6.30 -12.25
C GLY A 26 -8.35 7.38 -11.76
N GLU A 27 -9.49 7.01 -11.16
CA GLU A 27 -10.51 7.92 -10.66
C GLU A 27 -9.98 8.72 -9.46
N THR A 28 -10.14 10.03 -9.52
CA THR A 28 -9.73 10.97 -8.47
C THR A 28 -10.95 11.51 -7.76
N SER A 29 -10.96 11.45 -6.43
CA SER A 29 -12.07 11.93 -5.61
C SER A 29 -11.58 12.66 -4.35
N ALA A 30 -12.50 13.34 -3.69
CA ALA A 30 -12.24 14.03 -2.42
C ALA A 30 -12.65 13.12 -1.26
N GLU A 31 -11.67 12.61 -0.52
CA GLU A 31 -11.92 11.65 0.56
C GLU A 31 -11.60 12.23 1.95
N PRO A 32 -12.42 11.92 2.96
CA PRO A 32 -12.15 12.36 4.32
C PRO A 32 -10.99 11.55 4.93
N VAL A 33 -10.15 12.26 5.68
CA VAL A 33 -9.18 11.66 6.59
C VAL A 33 -9.96 11.02 7.75
N SER A 34 -9.86 9.70 7.90
CA SER A 34 -10.50 8.95 8.99
C SER A 34 -9.61 8.84 10.23
N GLN A 35 -8.29 8.93 10.06
CA GLN A 35 -7.34 8.93 11.17
C GLN A 35 -6.06 9.70 10.83
N THR A 36 -5.50 10.39 11.83
CA THR A 36 -4.18 11.01 11.75
C THR A 36 -3.20 10.25 12.60
N ILE A 37 -2.00 9.96 12.09
CA ILE A 37 -1.03 9.11 12.79
C ILE A 37 0.30 9.82 12.89
N SER A 38 0.87 9.81 14.09
CA SER A 38 2.21 10.32 14.35
C SER A 38 3.00 9.30 15.14
N THR A 39 4.15 8.89 14.63
CA THR A 39 5.09 8.02 15.37
C THR A 39 6.42 8.71 15.51
N LYS A 40 7.10 8.51 16.64
CA LYS A 40 8.43 9.06 16.91
C LYS A 40 9.37 7.92 17.30
N GLY A 41 10.59 7.97 16.83
CA GLY A 41 11.64 7.02 17.21
C GLY A 41 12.72 6.94 16.15
N GLU A 42 13.41 5.81 16.13
CA GLU A 42 14.34 5.49 15.06
C GLU A 42 13.57 5.21 13.76
N LYS A 43 13.99 5.86 12.68
CA LYS A 43 13.39 5.72 11.35
C LYS A 43 14.49 5.64 10.30
N ASN A 44 14.36 4.66 9.42
CA ASN A 44 15.03 4.67 8.13
C ASN A 44 14.20 5.52 7.18
N LEU A 45 14.84 6.53 6.62
CA LEU A 45 14.23 7.52 5.77
C LEU A 45 14.85 7.50 4.39
N VAL A 46 14.03 7.76 3.39
CA VAL A 46 14.46 7.98 2.01
C VAL A 46 13.99 9.36 1.60
N GLN A 47 14.94 10.22 1.23
CA GLN A 47 14.67 11.43 0.47
C GLN A 47 14.58 11.09 -1.00
N ILE A 48 13.47 11.47 -1.62
CA ILE A 48 13.18 11.23 -3.04
C ILE A 48 13.17 12.60 -3.71
N ALA A 49 14.08 12.81 -4.66
CA ALA A 49 14.11 13.99 -5.49
C ALA A 49 13.37 13.70 -6.80
N ILE A 50 12.58 14.66 -7.26
CA ILE A 50 11.82 14.58 -8.52
C ILE A 50 12.11 15.77 -9.42
N ASP A 51 11.98 15.57 -10.73
CA ASP A 51 11.98 16.67 -11.70
C ASP A 51 10.60 17.31 -11.78
N THR A 52 10.54 18.61 -11.50
CA THR A 52 9.33 19.46 -11.61
C THR A 52 9.45 20.49 -12.73
N GLY A 53 10.57 20.50 -13.45
CA GLY A 53 10.86 21.40 -14.57
C GLY A 53 10.46 20.82 -15.92
N ALA A 54 10.51 19.49 -16.08
CA ALA A 54 9.86 18.82 -17.19
C ALA A 54 8.34 18.92 -16.98
N SER A 55 7.65 19.65 -17.86
CA SER A 55 6.20 19.77 -17.86
C SER A 55 5.60 18.36 -17.80
N ALA A 56 5.05 18.01 -16.63
CA ALA A 56 4.16 16.89 -16.35
C ALA A 56 3.75 16.13 -17.62
N LEU A 57 4.58 15.17 -18.03
CA LEU A 57 4.38 14.48 -19.30
C LEU A 57 3.17 13.55 -19.16
N ALA A 58 2.40 13.41 -20.24
CA ALA A 58 1.55 12.23 -20.43
C ALA A 58 2.46 10.98 -20.31
N PRO A 59 1.94 9.83 -19.85
CA PRO A 59 2.78 8.64 -19.75
C PRO A 59 3.31 8.32 -21.16
N PRO A 60 4.51 7.72 -21.30
CA PRO A 60 4.84 7.03 -22.54
C PRO A 60 3.67 6.08 -22.84
N SER A 61 3.00 6.32 -23.97
CA SER A 61 1.80 5.62 -24.45
C SER A 61 1.73 4.15 -24.01
N GLU A 62 0.55 3.71 -23.53
CA GLU A 62 0.13 2.31 -23.34
C GLU A 62 0.20 1.46 -24.63
N THR A 63 0.71 2.01 -25.73
CA THR A 63 1.01 1.29 -26.95
C THR A 63 2.39 1.69 -27.48
N LYS A 64 3.30 0.70 -27.51
CA LYS A 64 4.60 0.62 -28.20
C LYS A 64 5.59 1.78 -27.98
N HIS A 65 6.79 1.39 -27.51
CA HIS A 65 8.01 2.19 -27.45
C HIS A 65 8.11 3.30 -28.53
N PRO A 66 8.39 4.55 -28.14
CA PRO A 66 9.22 5.41 -28.96
C PRO A 66 10.65 5.25 -28.47
N ALA A 67 11.46 4.59 -29.29
CA ALA A 67 12.89 4.86 -29.35
C ALA A 67 13.07 6.31 -29.79
N ALA A 68 13.18 7.23 -28.84
CA ALA A 68 13.62 8.58 -29.11
C ALA A 68 14.39 9.09 -27.90
N SER A 69 15.72 9.04 -28.00
CA SER A 69 16.62 9.82 -27.19
C SER A 69 16.19 11.28 -27.24
N LEU A 70 15.47 11.75 -26.22
CA LEU A 70 15.27 13.16 -25.98
C LEU A 70 16.64 13.75 -25.67
N LYS A 71 17.15 14.57 -26.60
CA LYS A 71 18.36 15.35 -26.38
C LYS A 71 18.09 16.29 -25.19
N LEU A 72 18.88 16.10 -24.13
CA LEU A 72 18.90 16.97 -22.97
C LEU A 72 19.57 18.30 -23.39
N ASP A 73 18.78 19.26 -23.84
CA ASP A 73 19.28 20.61 -24.13
C ASP A 73 19.68 21.31 -22.82
N ARG A 74 21.00 21.35 -22.56
CA ARG A 74 21.79 22.28 -21.70
C ARG A 74 21.32 22.59 -20.25
N PRO A 75 22.27 22.91 -19.34
CA PRO A 75 22.01 23.00 -17.90
C PRO A 75 21.35 24.33 -17.51
N GLY A 76 20.05 24.46 -17.75
CA GLY A 76 19.20 25.34 -16.94
C GLY A 76 18.83 24.58 -15.66
N LYS A 77 18.83 25.23 -14.49
CA LYS A 77 18.42 24.60 -13.21
C LYS A 77 17.05 23.91 -13.38
N SER A 78 17.05 22.59 -13.55
CA SER A 78 15.83 21.78 -13.51
C SER A 78 15.19 22.07 -12.15
N LYS A 79 13.95 22.56 -12.15
CA LYS A 79 13.22 22.76 -10.89
C LYS A 79 13.08 21.38 -10.24
N SER A 80 13.60 21.19 -9.04
CA SER A 80 13.51 19.92 -8.33
C SER A 80 12.56 20.02 -7.14
N GLY A 81 11.78 18.96 -6.94
CA GLY A 81 10.94 18.75 -5.76
C GLY A 81 11.54 17.67 -4.87
N MET A 82 11.22 17.68 -3.59
CA MET A 82 11.69 16.65 -2.66
C MET A 82 10.60 16.22 -1.68
N VAL A 83 10.51 14.92 -1.43
CA VAL A 83 9.70 14.33 -0.37
C VAL A 83 10.56 13.38 0.45
N THR A 84 10.34 13.36 1.77
CA THR A 84 10.99 12.39 2.67
C THR A 84 9.94 11.43 3.21
N ALA A 85 10.20 10.13 3.10
CA ALA A 85 9.32 9.09 3.61
C ALA A 85 10.11 8.02 4.36
N THR A 86 9.42 7.14 5.10
CA THR A 86 10.05 5.92 5.61
C THR A 86 10.41 5.00 4.45
N ASP A 87 11.49 4.23 4.59
CA ASP A 87 11.97 3.26 3.60
C ASP A 87 10.89 2.32 3.04
N THR A 88 9.95 1.92 3.89
CA THR A 88 8.83 1.03 3.57
C THR A 88 7.61 1.73 2.97
N HIS A 89 7.57 3.05 2.91
CA HIS A 89 6.39 3.78 2.46
C HIS A 89 6.23 3.69 0.93
N PRO A 90 5.12 3.16 0.39
CA PRO A 90 4.93 3.00 -1.03
C PRO A 90 4.50 4.29 -1.73
N PHE A 91 5.00 4.44 -2.96
CA PHE A 91 4.56 5.42 -3.94
C PHE A 91 4.06 4.69 -5.19
N TRP A 92 3.06 5.24 -5.87
CA TRP A 92 2.56 4.65 -7.11
C TRP A 92 3.51 4.96 -8.27
N VAL A 93 4.10 3.93 -8.86
CA VAL A 93 4.94 4.03 -10.04
C VAL A 93 4.13 3.63 -11.27
N ALA A 94 4.00 4.55 -12.21
CA ALA A 94 3.20 4.41 -13.42
C ALA A 94 4.02 3.91 -14.62
N GLY A 95 3.38 3.88 -15.81
CA GLY A 95 3.92 3.24 -17.01
C GLY A 95 3.86 1.72 -16.89
N ASP A 96 4.82 1.02 -17.53
CA ASP A 96 4.90 -0.45 -17.55
C ASP A 96 4.99 -1.11 -16.16
N ILE A 97 5.35 -0.33 -15.14
CA ILE A 97 5.48 -0.83 -13.76
C ILE A 97 4.11 -0.94 -13.07
N GLY A 98 3.22 0.03 -13.28
CA GLY A 98 1.83 0.05 -12.80
C GLY A 98 1.60 -0.51 -11.39
N ARG A 99 2.44 -0.16 -10.41
CA ARG A 99 2.36 -0.76 -9.06
C ARG A 99 2.92 0.13 -7.96
N TRP A 100 2.58 -0.22 -6.72
CA TRP A 100 3.18 0.35 -5.52
C TRP A 100 4.63 -0.11 -5.36
N VAL A 101 5.54 0.85 -5.23
CA VAL A 101 6.97 0.60 -4.98
C VAL A 101 7.37 1.29 -3.69
N LYS A 102 8.05 0.57 -2.79
CA LYS A 102 8.55 1.13 -1.53
C LYS A 102 9.53 2.26 -1.82
N ALA A 103 9.59 3.26 -0.93
CA ALA A 103 10.51 4.38 -1.06
C ALA A 103 11.97 3.93 -1.24
N ALA A 104 12.40 2.88 -0.53
CA ALA A 104 13.75 2.33 -0.65
C ALA A 104 14.06 1.65 -1.99
N ASP A 105 13.03 1.24 -2.73
CA ASP A 105 13.17 0.55 -4.01
C ASP A 105 12.98 1.49 -5.21
N LEU A 106 12.65 2.76 -4.97
CA LEU A 106 12.56 3.78 -6.01
C LEU A 106 13.93 4.06 -6.61
N LYS A 107 13.99 4.12 -7.94
CA LYS A 107 15.22 4.36 -8.70
C LYS A 107 15.05 5.59 -9.60
N PRO A 108 16.13 6.33 -9.85
CA PRO A 108 16.14 7.35 -10.89
C PRO A 108 15.58 6.80 -12.21
N GLY A 109 14.73 7.57 -12.86
CA GLY A 109 14.05 7.17 -14.09
C GLY A 109 12.61 6.69 -13.91
N MET A 110 12.21 6.25 -12.71
CA MET A 110 10.83 5.83 -12.41
C MET A 110 9.86 7.03 -12.42
N TRP A 111 8.62 6.79 -12.83
CA TRP A 111 7.59 7.81 -13.01
C TRP A 111 6.53 7.74 -11.90
N LEU A 112 6.40 8.79 -11.11
CA LEU A 112 5.38 8.90 -10.06
C LEU A 112 4.15 9.65 -10.58
N ARG A 113 2.96 9.15 -10.25
CA ARG A 113 1.69 9.79 -10.62
C ARG A 113 1.46 11.06 -9.81
N THR A 114 1.00 12.12 -10.48
CA THR A 114 0.62 13.39 -9.88
C THR A 114 -0.90 13.54 -9.69
N SER A 115 -1.31 14.53 -8.89
CA SER A 115 -2.73 14.85 -8.68
C SER A 115 -3.43 15.42 -9.92
N ALA A 116 -2.66 15.93 -10.90
CA ALA A 116 -3.17 16.40 -12.18
C ALA A 116 -3.40 15.26 -13.20
N GLY A 117 -3.20 14.00 -12.80
CA GLY A 117 -3.28 12.84 -13.71
C GLY A 117 -2.06 12.70 -14.64
N THR A 118 -0.98 13.43 -14.36
CA THR A 118 0.28 13.42 -15.11
C THR A 118 1.39 12.71 -14.34
N TYR A 119 2.62 12.73 -14.84
CA TYR A 119 3.75 12.03 -14.21
C TYR A 119 4.98 12.92 -14.00
N VAL A 120 5.72 12.64 -12.93
CA VAL A 120 7.01 13.25 -12.60
C VAL A 120 8.07 12.18 -12.40
N GLN A 121 9.29 12.44 -12.88
CA GLN A 121 10.36 11.45 -12.83
C GLN A 121 11.16 11.57 -11.53
N VAL A 122 11.46 10.44 -10.91
CA VAL A 122 12.46 10.35 -9.82
C VAL A 122 13.84 10.63 -10.41
N THR A 123 14.58 11.57 -9.84
CA THR A 123 15.93 11.94 -10.29
C THR A 123 17.02 11.41 -9.37
N ALA A 124 16.73 11.29 -8.06
CA ALA A 124 17.65 10.74 -7.08
C ALA A 124 16.91 10.21 -5.85
N THR A 125 17.53 9.26 -5.16
CA THR A 125 17.14 8.81 -3.83
C THR A 125 18.32 8.86 -2.88
N LYS A 126 18.07 9.22 -1.62
CA LYS A 126 19.10 9.27 -0.57
C LYS A 126 18.58 8.64 0.71
N HIS A 127 19.27 7.61 1.19
CA HIS A 127 18.94 6.89 2.41
C HIS A 127 19.61 7.53 3.63
N SER A 128 18.92 7.51 4.75
CA SER A 128 19.44 7.95 6.04
C SER A 128 18.71 7.27 7.20
N THR A 129 19.34 7.22 8.36
CA THR A 129 18.70 6.75 9.60
C THR A 129 18.67 7.90 10.59
N ALA A 130 17.54 8.09 11.27
CA ALA A 130 17.35 9.16 12.25
C ALA A 130 16.73 8.59 13.53
N HIS A 131 17.41 8.76 14.67
CA HIS A 131 17.05 8.10 15.94
C HIS A 131 15.87 8.71 16.71
N ARG A 132 15.50 9.96 16.43
CA ARG A 132 14.41 10.68 17.11
C ARG A 132 13.45 11.35 16.13
N GLN A 133 13.31 10.78 14.94
CA GLN A 133 12.47 11.33 13.90
C GLN A 133 10.99 11.11 14.22
N ARG A 134 10.19 12.16 14.06
CA ARG A 134 8.73 12.06 13.99
C ARG A 134 8.30 11.95 12.53
N VAL A 135 7.45 10.98 12.23
CA VAL A 135 6.82 10.82 10.91
C VAL A 135 5.31 10.79 11.05
N HIS A 136 4.64 11.19 9.98
CA HIS A 136 3.20 11.34 9.92
C HIS A 136 2.63 10.52 8.77
N ASN A 137 1.42 10.02 8.96
CA ASN A 137 0.65 9.33 7.93
C ASN A 137 -0.85 9.57 8.18
N LEU A 138 -1.67 9.42 7.16
CA LEU A 138 -3.12 9.64 7.20
C LEU A 138 -3.84 8.36 6.80
N THR A 139 -4.88 8.00 7.53
CA THR A 139 -5.85 7.00 7.06
C THR A 139 -6.93 7.71 6.26
N ILE A 140 -7.11 7.28 5.02
CA ILE A 140 -8.12 7.79 4.09
C ILE A 140 -9.21 6.73 3.99
N ALA A 141 -10.48 7.17 4.01
CA ALA A 141 -11.60 6.29 4.27
C ALA A 141 -11.79 5.16 3.24
N THR A 142 -11.48 5.38 1.96
CA THR A 142 -11.84 4.46 0.88
C THR A 142 -10.66 4.03 0.03
N THR A 143 -9.88 4.92 -0.56
CA THR A 143 -8.82 4.48 -1.51
C THR A 143 -7.48 4.17 -0.85
N HIS A 144 -7.28 4.54 0.42
CA HIS A 144 -5.97 4.47 1.10
C HIS A 144 -4.85 5.17 0.34
N THR A 145 -5.16 6.21 -0.43
CA THR A 145 -4.15 7.03 -1.09
C THR A 145 -4.36 8.49 -0.76
N TYR A 146 -3.27 9.25 -0.78
CA TYR A 146 -3.33 10.70 -0.69
C TYR A 146 -2.12 11.31 -1.40
N TYR A 147 -2.26 12.56 -1.81
CA TYR A 147 -1.18 13.28 -2.45
C TYR A 147 -0.31 14.04 -1.44
N VAL A 148 1.01 13.89 -1.58
CA VAL A 148 2.02 14.63 -0.81
C VAL A 148 2.83 15.51 -1.73
N LEU A 149 3.05 16.76 -1.35
CA LEU A 149 3.84 17.68 -2.14
C LEU A 149 5.33 17.38 -2.04
N ALA A 150 5.97 17.32 -3.21
CA ALA A 150 7.40 17.35 -3.42
C ALA A 150 7.74 18.59 -4.25
N GLY A 151 8.07 19.69 -3.57
CA GLY A 151 8.14 21.01 -4.23
C GLY A 151 6.76 21.44 -4.72
N SER A 152 6.61 21.72 -6.03
CA SER A 152 5.32 22.11 -6.64
C SER A 152 4.50 20.94 -7.18
N ALA A 153 5.03 19.71 -7.21
CA ALA A 153 4.31 18.54 -7.69
C ALA A 153 3.77 17.72 -6.52
N ALA A 154 2.54 17.24 -6.61
CA ALA A 154 1.95 16.35 -5.62
C ALA A 154 2.07 14.91 -6.11
N VAL A 155 2.71 14.01 -5.34
CA VAL A 155 2.92 12.60 -5.70
C VAL A 155 1.99 11.68 -4.91
N LEU A 156 1.48 10.63 -5.57
CA LEU A 156 0.53 9.69 -4.96
C LEU A 156 1.24 8.76 -3.97
N ALA A 157 0.92 8.93 -2.69
CA ALA A 157 1.42 8.13 -1.57
C ALA A 157 0.34 7.21 -1.02
N HIS A 158 0.75 6.08 -0.45
CA HIS A 158 -0.16 5.10 0.13
C HIS A 158 -0.32 5.31 1.65
N ASN A 159 -1.53 5.19 2.18
CA ASN A 159 -1.77 5.08 3.61
C ASN A 159 -1.25 3.73 4.13
N THR A 160 -0.04 3.70 4.68
CA THR A 160 0.57 2.46 5.20
C THR A 160 0.12 2.05 6.60
N ASN A 161 -0.86 2.69 7.24
CA ASN A 161 -1.20 2.32 8.62
C ASN A 161 -2.49 1.53 8.68
N GLY A 162 -2.31 0.28 9.12
CA GLY A 162 -3.22 -0.84 8.94
C GLY A 162 -2.68 -1.84 7.91
N CYS A 163 -1.86 -1.36 6.96
CA CYS A 163 -1.18 -2.20 6.00
C CYS A 163 0.28 -2.48 6.42
N GLY A 164 0.72 -3.72 6.58
CA GLY A 164 2.11 -4.00 6.92
C GLY A 164 2.34 -5.21 7.82
N TRP A 165 3.61 -5.42 8.14
CA TRP A 165 4.00 -6.46 9.09
C TRP A 165 3.47 -6.18 10.51
N VAL A 166 2.90 -7.19 11.14
CA VAL A 166 2.45 -7.19 12.54
C VAL A 166 3.03 -8.40 13.27
N ARG A 167 3.30 -8.28 14.57
CA ARG A 167 3.73 -9.44 15.36
C ARG A 167 2.58 -10.43 15.50
N TYR A 168 2.83 -11.71 15.19
CA TYR A 168 1.81 -12.76 15.24
C TYR A 168 1.15 -12.87 16.62
N GLY A 169 -0.19 -12.86 16.64
CA GLY A 169 -1.01 -12.92 17.86
C GLY A 169 -1.29 -11.57 18.54
N THR A 170 -0.68 -10.47 18.08
CA THR A 170 -0.86 -9.16 18.74
C THR A 170 -2.10 -8.40 18.26
N THR A 171 -2.56 -8.64 17.04
CA THR A 171 -3.77 -8.00 16.48
C THR A 171 -4.98 -8.92 16.61
N LYS A 172 -6.20 -8.34 16.58
CA LYS A 172 -7.45 -9.10 16.59
C LYS A 172 -7.48 -10.14 15.46
N LEU A 173 -7.16 -9.74 14.23
CA LEU A 173 -7.19 -10.63 13.08
C LEU A 173 -6.13 -11.74 13.15
N SER A 174 -4.92 -11.44 13.64
CA SER A 174 -3.91 -12.48 13.85
C SER A 174 -4.33 -13.50 14.92
N ARG A 175 -5.07 -13.08 15.95
CA ARG A 175 -5.65 -14.01 16.95
C ARG A 175 -6.78 -14.86 16.38
N VAL A 176 -7.63 -14.29 15.53
CA VAL A 176 -8.66 -15.04 14.80
C VAL A 176 -8.00 -16.12 13.92
N ALA A 177 -6.90 -15.80 13.23
CA ALA A 177 -6.15 -16.78 12.45
C ALA A 177 -5.61 -17.93 13.32
N ILE A 178 -5.01 -17.62 14.48
CA ILE A 178 -4.53 -18.63 15.44
C ILE A 178 -5.67 -19.52 15.94
N GLN A 179 -6.81 -18.90 16.28
CA GLN A 179 -7.98 -19.63 16.76
C GLN A 179 -8.53 -20.58 15.70
N HIS A 180 -8.73 -20.08 14.47
CA HIS A 180 -9.20 -20.88 13.35
C HIS A 180 -8.27 -22.06 13.07
N ARG A 181 -6.95 -21.81 13.09
CA ARG A 181 -5.92 -22.85 12.95
C ARG A 181 -6.07 -23.96 13.99
N ARG A 182 -6.25 -23.61 15.26
CA ARG A 182 -6.42 -24.58 16.36
C ARG A 182 -7.72 -25.36 16.23
N GLN A 183 -8.82 -24.69 15.90
CA GLN A 183 -10.14 -25.32 15.79
C GLN A 183 -10.23 -26.28 14.60
N ALA A 184 -9.64 -25.93 13.45
CA ALA A 184 -9.69 -26.72 12.22
C ALA A 184 -8.49 -27.66 12.04
N GLY A 185 -7.58 -27.76 13.02
CA GLY A 185 -6.40 -28.64 12.95
C GLY A 185 -5.43 -28.29 11.82
N ILE A 186 -5.32 -27.02 11.44
CA ILE A 186 -4.56 -26.58 10.26
C ILE A 186 -3.05 -26.69 10.51
N SER A 187 -2.34 -27.37 9.60
CA SER A 187 -0.91 -27.65 9.73
C SER A 187 -0.05 -26.40 9.55
N SER A 188 1.09 -26.27 10.24
CA SER A 188 1.98 -25.10 10.13
C SER A 188 2.54 -24.85 8.71
N GLY A 189 2.41 -25.84 7.81
CA GLY A 189 2.75 -25.70 6.39
C GLY A 189 1.72 -24.90 5.59
N GLN A 190 0.49 -24.76 6.08
CA GLN A 190 -0.58 -23.98 5.47
C GLN A 190 -0.54 -22.52 5.96
N ASN A 191 -1.17 -21.64 5.19
CA ASN A 191 -1.44 -20.23 5.47
C ASN A 191 -2.90 -20.07 5.90
N VAL A 192 -3.16 -19.12 6.81
CA VAL A 192 -4.50 -18.66 7.15
C VAL A 192 -4.58 -17.15 6.87
N ALA A 193 -5.62 -16.74 6.14
CA ALA A 193 -6.00 -15.35 5.96
C ALA A 193 -7.32 -15.06 6.68
N VAL A 194 -7.52 -13.81 7.11
CA VAL A 194 -8.71 -13.34 7.82
C VAL A 194 -9.19 -12.04 7.20
N TYR A 195 -10.46 -12.01 6.81
CA TYR A 195 -11.14 -10.88 6.19
C TYR A 195 -12.14 -10.30 7.18
N SER A 196 -11.96 -9.02 7.51
CA SER A 196 -12.88 -8.27 8.34
C SER A 196 -13.87 -7.54 7.44
N VAL A 197 -15.11 -8.02 7.43
CA VAL A 197 -16.18 -7.56 6.52
C VAL A 197 -17.24 -6.82 7.33
N GLU A 198 -17.62 -5.64 6.88
CA GLU A 198 -18.78 -4.91 7.39
C GLU A 198 -20.05 -5.45 6.73
N LEU A 199 -20.93 -6.05 7.53
CA LEU A 199 -22.20 -6.59 7.04
C LEU A 199 -23.23 -5.45 6.86
N PRO A 200 -24.31 -5.64 6.07
CA PRO A 200 -25.33 -4.61 5.84
C PRO A 200 -26.00 -4.06 7.12
N ASN A 201 -25.94 -4.82 8.22
CA ASN A 201 -26.43 -4.39 9.54
C ASN A 201 -25.41 -3.57 10.36
N GLY A 202 -24.29 -3.15 9.75
CA GLY A 202 -23.20 -2.41 10.37
C GLY A 202 -22.31 -3.23 11.31
N ARG A 203 -22.52 -4.55 11.41
CA ARG A 203 -21.70 -5.41 12.26
C ARG A 203 -20.47 -5.90 11.50
N MET A 204 -19.34 -5.96 12.20
CA MET A 204 -18.11 -6.55 11.67
C MET A 204 -18.08 -8.07 11.85
N ALA A 205 -17.92 -8.80 10.75
CA ALA A 205 -17.60 -10.23 10.73
C ALA A 205 -16.10 -10.45 10.45
N ASN A 206 -15.48 -11.46 11.07
CA ASN A 206 -14.10 -11.84 10.78
C ASN A 206 -14.10 -13.26 10.22
N LEU A 207 -13.82 -13.39 8.93
CA LEU A 207 -13.93 -14.63 8.17
C LEU A 207 -12.52 -15.18 7.95
N ALA A 208 -12.24 -16.40 8.40
CA ALA A 208 -10.92 -17.01 8.33
C ALA A 208 -10.88 -18.13 7.29
N PHE A 209 -9.84 -18.14 6.45
CA PHE A 209 -9.68 -19.06 5.33
C PHE A 209 -8.28 -19.66 5.34
N ALA A 210 -8.20 -20.99 5.31
CA ALA A 210 -6.95 -21.72 5.13
C ALA A 210 -6.72 -22.04 3.66
N ASN A 211 -5.47 -22.06 3.21
CA ASN A 211 -5.17 -22.56 1.88
C ASN A 211 -5.33 -24.09 1.81
N THR A 212 -5.58 -24.60 0.61
CA THR A 212 -5.58 -26.04 0.34
C THR A 212 -4.14 -26.51 0.07
N VAL A 213 -3.74 -27.64 0.64
CA VAL A 213 -2.41 -28.23 0.37
C VAL A 213 -2.32 -28.60 -1.10
N ARG A 214 -1.33 -28.05 -1.83
CA ARG A 214 -1.19 -28.18 -3.29
C ARG A 214 -2.42 -27.71 -4.08
N GLY A 215 -3.21 -26.81 -3.51
CA GLY A 215 -4.41 -26.25 -4.13
C GLY A 215 -4.49 -24.73 -3.95
N PRO A 216 -5.70 -24.15 -4.02
CA PRO A 216 -5.88 -22.72 -3.96
C PRO A 216 -5.35 -22.08 -2.68
N HIS A 217 -4.95 -20.83 -2.82
CA HIS A 217 -4.51 -19.97 -1.73
C HIS A 217 -5.68 -19.58 -0.81
N SER A 218 -5.37 -19.16 0.42
CA SER A 218 -6.36 -18.66 1.38
C SER A 218 -7.18 -17.51 0.79
N GLU A 219 -6.53 -16.64 0.02
CA GLU A 219 -7.14 -15.48 -0.62
C GLU A 219 -8.12 -15.88 -1.73
N ALA A 220 -7.88 -16.99 -2.42
CA ALA A 220 -8.82 -17.48 -3.44
C ALA A 220 -10.13 -17.98 -2.81
N HIS A 221 -10.03 -18.73 -1.71
CA HIS A 221 -11.22 -19.16 -0.95
C HIS A 221 -12.00 -17.99 -0.36
N ALA A 222 -11.31 -16.92 0.01
CA ALA A 222 -11.95 -15.70 0.48
C ALA A 222 -12.68 -14.96 -0.64
N ASP A 223 -12.07 -14.85 -1.82
CA ASP A 223 -12.69 -14.26 -3.01
C ASP A 223 -13.99 -14.99 -3.36
N ASP A 224 -13.96 -16.33 -3.44
CA ASP A 224 -15.14 -17.15 -3.73
C ASP A 224 -16.26 -16.89 -2.72
N PHE A 225 -15.94 -16.82 -1.42
CA PHE A 225 -16.91 -16.53 -0.36
C PHE A 225 -17.49 -15.12 -0.43
N ILE A 226 -16.74 -14.14 -0.92
CA ILE A 226 -17.20 -12.76 -1.04
C ILE A 226 -18.06 -12.61 -2.30
N ASP A 227 -17.67 -13.27 -3.39
CA ASP A 227 -18.33 -13.18 -4.69
C ASP A 227 -19.64 -13.95 -4.77
N GLU A 228 -19.69 -15.17 -4.22
CA GLU A 228 -20.88 -16.04 -4.28
C GLU A 228 -22.15 -15.39 -3.70
N PRO A 229 -22.12 -14.74 -2.50
CA PRO A 229 -23.26 -14.00 -1.97
C PRO A 229 -23.41 -12.57 -2.52
N GLY A 230 -22.49 -12.11 -3.39
CA GLY A 230 -22.48 -10.75 -3.92
C GLY A 230 -22.14 -9.68 -2.89
N ILE A 231 -21.22 -9.97 -1.95
CA ILE A 231 -20.72 -8.97 -1.01
C ILE A 231 -19.82 -7.98 -1.77
N ASP A 232 -20.13 -6.69 -1.66
CA ASP A 232 -19.30 -5.64 -2.27
C ASP A 232 -17.87 -5.69 -1.69
N PRO A 233 -16.81 -5.77 -2.51
CA PRO A 233 -15.42 -5.79 -2.02
C PRO A 233 -15.05 -4.61 -1.11
N SER A 234 -15.70 -3.44 -1.26
CA SER A 234 -15.52 -2.28 -0.38
C SER A 234 -16.06 -2.49 1.04
N ALA A 235 -16.89 -3.52 1.26
CA ALA A 235 -17.33 -3.96 2.59
C ALA A 235 -16.18 -4.60 3.38
N VAL A 236 -15.11 -5.05 2.71
CA VAL A 236 -13.91 -5.55 3.38
C VAL A 236 -13.10 -4.37 3.92
N LYS A 237 -13.02 -4.27 5.25
CA LYS A 237 -12.33 -3.16 5.94
C LYS A 237 -10.89 -3.50 6.33
N ALA A 238 -10.58 -4.79 6.45
CA ALA A 238 -9.22 -5.25 6.72
C ALA A 238 -9.01 -6.69 6.24
N VAL A 239 -7.80 -6.97 5.76
CA VAL A 239 -7.31 -8.31 5.46
C VAL A 239 -6.04 -8.55 6.26
N TYR A 240 -5.97 -9.70 6.91
CA TYR A 240 -4.75 -10.20 7.53
C TYR A 240 -4.39 -11.52 6.87
N SER A 241 -3.13 -11.74 6.50
CA SER A 241 -2.64 -13.05 6.07
C SER A 241 -1.47 -13.46 6.95
N GLU A 242 -1.37 -14.72 7.35
CA GLU A 242 -0.20 -15.15 8.14
C GLU A 242 1.10 -14.87 7.39
N ARG A 243 1.11 -15.13 6.08
CA ARG A 243 2.25 -14.89 5.19
C ARG A 243 2.01 -13.64 4.35
N ASN A 244 3.10 -12.94 4.04
CA ASN A 244 3.07 -11.78 3.15
C ASN A 244 2.45 -12.14 1.79
N PHE A 245 1.71 -11.20 1.22
CA PHE A 245 1.01 -11.36 -0.05
C PHE A 245 2.02 -11.56 -1.18
N CYS A 246 1.91 -12.71 -1.82
CA CYS A 246 2.74 -13.13 -2.93
C CYS A 246 2.49 -12.29 -4.21
N ASP A 247 3.56 -11.97 -4.93
CA ASP A 247 3.58 -11.18 -6.18
C ASP A 247 4.17 -11.94 -7.37
N SER A 248 4.38 -13.25 -7.23
CA SER A 248 5.06 -14.06 -8.22
C SER A 248 4.09 -14.58 -9.28
N PRO A 249 4.49 -14.76 -10.54
CA PRO A 249 3.61 -15.31 -11.58
C PRO A 249 2.98 -16.64 -11.14
N GLY A 250 1.66 -16.77 -11.27
CA GLY A 250 0.88 -17.92 -10.77
C GLY A 250 0.56 -17.90 -9.26
N HIS A 251 1.04 -16.88 -8.54
CA HIS A 251 0.86 -16.63 -7.12
C HIS A 251 0.58 -15.13 -6.90
N GLU A 252 -0.60 -14.69 -7.31
CA GLU A 252 -0.98 -13.27 -7.43
C GLU A 252 -1.78 -12.76 -6.23
N CYS A 253 -1.37 -13.13 -5.00
CA CYS A 253 -2.06 -12.70 -3.78
C CYS A 253 -2.15 -11.16 -3.72
N ALA A 254 -1.07 -10.47 -4.08
CA ALA A 254 -0.99 -9.01 -4.04
C ALA A 254 -1.92 -8.35 -5.07
N ALA A 255 -2.05 -8.93 -6.26
CA ALA A 255 -2.99 -8.44 -7.27
C ALA A 255 -4.44 -8.64 -6.82
N ARG A 256 -4.75 -9.79 -6.20
CA ARG A 256 -6.08 -10.01 -5.60
C ARG A 256 -6.42 -8.96 -4.56
N MET A 257 -5.45 -8.53 -3.74
CA MET A 257 -5.73 -7.52 -2.71
C MET A 257 -6.12 -6.15 -3.27
N SER A 258 -5.78 -5.85 -4.53
CA SER A 258 -6.17 -4.59 -5.16
C SER A 258 -7.68 -4.41 -5.29
N ARG A 259 -8.46 -5.51 -5.27
CA ARG A 259 -9.92 -5.46 -5.32
C ARG A 259 -10.56 -4.97 -4.03
N TYR A 260 -9.86 -5.10 -2.90
CA TYR A 260 -10.37 -4.72 -1.57
C TYR A 260 -10.00 -3.28 -1.27
N THR A 261 -10.51 -2.37 -2.11
CA THR A 261 -10.27 -0.93 -2.00
C THR A 261 -10.77 -0.47 -0.63
N GLY A 262 -9.88 0.10 0.18
CA GLY A 262 -10.25 0.54 1.53
C GLY A 262 -9.99 -0.49 2.62
N ALA A 263 -9.47 -1.67 2.28
CA ALA A 263 -9.04 -2.64 3.28
C ALA A 263 -7.61 -2.36 3.77
N THR A 264 -7.41 -2.42 5.08
CA THR A 264 -6.07 -2.45 5.66
C THR A 264 -5.44 -3.85 5.54
N LEU A 265 -4.23 -3.99 4.99
CA LEU A 265 -3.59 -5.28 4.63
C LEU A 265 -2.41 -5.65 5.54
N SER A 266 -2.54 -6.59 6.46
CA SER A 266 -1.47 -6.94 7.41
C SER A 266 -0.95 -8.38 7.29
N TRP A 267 0.30 -8.63 7.69
CA TRP A 267 0.89 -9.99 7.72
C TRP A 267 1.88 -10.23 8.86
N SER A 268 2.19 -11.49 9.19
CA SER A 268 3.13 -11.81 10.28
C SER A 268 4.44 -12.46 9.85
N PHE A 269 4.50 -13.10 8.69
CA PHE A 269 5.66 -13.86 8.23
C PHE A 269 6.00 -13.54 6.77
N GLU A 270 7.28 -13.36 6.45
CA GLU A 270 7.73 -13.22 5.06
C GLU A 270 7.74 -14.58 4.35
N LYS A 271 7.47 -14.62 3.04
CA LYS A 271 7.27 -15.88 2.29
C LYS A 271 8.48 -16.83 2.33
N TRP A 272 9.68 -16.30 2.57
CA TRP A 272 10.94 -17.05 2.62
C TRP A 272 11.56 -17.18 4.01
N GLN A 273 11.07 -16.44 5.01
CA GLN A 273 11.63 -16.48 6.36
C GLN A 273 10.69 -17.24 7.29
N ASN A 274 11.09 -18.47 7.65
CA ASN A 274 10.69 -19.16 8.87
C ASN A 274 9.18 -19.27 9.16
N ALA A 275 8.26 -18.99 8.22
CA ALA A 275 6.82 -18.93 8.51
C ALA A 275 6.32 -20.22 9.18
N ARG A 276 6.72 -21.38 8.67
CA ARG A 276 6.39 -22.67 9.27
C ARG A 276 6.93 -22.82 10.69
N SER A 277 8.19 -22.43 10.92
CA SER A 277 8.84 -22.53 12.23
C SER A 277 8.29 -21.52 13.23
N GLY A 278 8.03 -20.28 12.80
CA GLY A 278 7.43 -19.21 13.60
C GLY A 278 5.98 -19.51 13.98
N ILE A 279 5.17 -19.99 13.03
CA ILE A 279 3.81 -20.47 13.34
C ILE A 279 3.89 -21.63 14.32
N ARG A 280 4.78 -22.61 14.09
CA ARG A 280 4.92 -23.77 14.99
C ARG A 280 5.29 -23.36 16.42
N ALA A 281 6.27 -22.47 16.57
CA ALA A 281 6.75 -21.99 17.87
C ALA A 281 5.67 -21.24 18.65
N VAL A 282 4.82 -20.47 17.98
CA VAL A 282 3.78 -19.67 18.66
C VAL A 282 2.53 -20.49 18.96
N VAL A 283 2.18 -21.45 18.10
CA VAL A 283 0.90 -22.18 18.21
C VAL A 283 1.03 -23.45 19.05
N PHE A 284 2.17 -24.14 18.98
CA PHE A 284 2.40 -25.48 19.56
C PHE A 284 3.62 -25.56 20.49
N GLY A 285 4.34 -24.46 20.71
CA GLY A 285 5.49 -24.36 21.61
C GLY A 285 5.12 -23.85 22.99
#